data_AF-A0A2K6U8X7-F1
#
_entry.id   AF-A0A2K6U8X7-F1
#
_cell.length_a   1.000
_cell.length_b   1.000
_cell.length_c   1.000
_cell.angle_alpha   90.00
_cell.angle_beta   90.00
_cell.angle_gamma   90.00
#
_symmetry.space_group_name_H-M   'P 1'
#
loop_
_entity.id
_entity.type
_entity.pdbx_description
1 polymer ?
#
loop_
_entity_poly.entity_id
_entity_poly.type
_entity_poly.pdbx_seq_one_letter_code
_entity_poly.pdbx_strand_id
1 'polypeptide(L)'
;MLAARRLLGGSLPARISVRFSGDTAAPKKTSFGSLKDEDRIFTNLYGRHDWRLKGALSRGDWYKTKEILLKGPDWILGEIKTSGLRGRGGAGFPTGLKWSFMNKPSDGRCGGGRVSGGERR
;
A
#
# COMPACT_ATOMS: atom_id res chain seq x y z
N MET A 1 25.90 -24.56 69.37
CA MET A 1 25.99 -25.18 68.02
C MET A 1 24.57 -25.56 67.60
N LEU A 2 24.01 -25.27 66.44
CA LEU A 2 24.49 -24.70 65.19
C LEU A 2 23.22 -24.17 64.49
N ALA A 3 23.28 -22.94 63.97
CA ALA A 3 22.24 -22.39 63.11
C ALA A 3 22.20 -23.09 61.75
N ALA A 4 21.12 -22.82 60.99
CA ALA A 4 21.00 -22.87 59.53
C ALA A 4 20.26 -24.07 58.91
N ARG A 5 19.15 -23.76 58.22
CA ARG A 5 19.06 -23.75 56.74
C ARG A 5 17.61 -23.50 56.30
N ARG A 6 17.31 -22.25 55.91
CA ARG A 6 16.94 -21.84 54.55
C ARG A 6 15.62 -22.45 54.02
N LEU A 7 14.55 -21.68 54.23
CA LEU A 7 13.33 -21.72 53.43
C LEU A 7 13.66 -21.38 51.97
N LEU A 8 13.35 -22.28 51.05
CA LEU A 8 13.45 -22.06 49.60
C LEU A 8 12.27 -21.18 49.14
N GLY A 9 12.39 -19.87 49.35
CA GLY A 9 11.56 -18.85 48.69
C GLY A 9 12.12 -18.55 47.30
N GLY A 10 11.71 -19.33 46.30
CA GLY A 10 12.02 -19.09 44.89
C GLY A 10 11.16 -17.97 44.32
N SER A 11 11.68 -16.75 44.32
CA SER A 11 11.13 -15.61 43.58
C SER A 11 11.23 -15.88 42.08
N LEU A 12 10.09 -15.95 41.40
CA LEU A 12 10.00 -16.03 39.94
C LEU A 12 10.64 -14.77 39.32
N PRO A 13 11.56 -14.87 38.36
CA PRO A 13 11.98 -13.70 37.61
C PRO A 13 10.82 -13.23 36.73
N ALA A 14 10.29 -12.05 37.04
CA ALA A 14 9.32 -11.37 36.18
C ALA A 14 9.92 -11.21 34.78
N ARG A 15 9.32 -11.89 33.81
CA ARG A 15 9.68 -11.79 32.40
C ARG A 15 9.40 -10.35 31.96
N ILE A 16 10.45 -9.54 31.81
CA ILE A 16 10.38 -8.18 31.27
C ILE A 16 9.87 -8.31 29.83
N SER A 17 8.57 -8.10 29.66
CA SER A 17 7.96 -7.91 28.34
C SER A 17 8.36 -6.50 27.89
N VAL A 18 9.41 -6.42 27.07
CA VAL A 18 9.71 -5.19 26.33
C VAL A 18 8.58 -5.01 25.32
N ARG A 19 7.54 -4.27 25.73
CA ARG A 19 6.54 -3.77 24.79
C ARG A 19 7.24 -2.71 23.95
N PHE A 20 7.64 -3.09 22.73
CA PHE A 20 8.06 -2.13 21.72
C PHE A 20 6.82 -1.37 21.24
N SER A 21 6.40 -0.37 22.01
CA SER A 21 5.42 0.62 21.59
C SER A 21 6.10 1.58 20.63
N GLY A 22 6.32 1.12 19.40
CA GLY A 22 6.85 1.92 18.30
C GLY A 22 5.74 2.39 17.37
N ASP A 23 4.63 2.89 17.90
CA ASP A 23 3.62 3.57 17.08
C ASP A 23 4.13 5.00 16.81
N THR A 24 5.11 5.10 15.91
CA THR A 24 5.66 6.39 15.48
C THR A 24 4.65 7.00 14.52
N ALA A 25 3.57 7.57 15.07
CA ALA A 25 2.61 8.35 14.31
C ALA A 25 3.39 9.44 13.55
N ALA A 26 3.33 9.39 12.22
CA ALA A 26 4.03 10.32 11.34
C ALA A 26 3.74 11.78 11.78
N PRO A 27 4.74 12.66 11.80
CA PRO A 27 4.58 14.02 12.31
C PRO A 27 3.49 14.74 11.51
N LYS A 28 2.41 15.15 12.19
CA LYS A 28 1.35 15.95 11.60
C LYS A 28 1.90 17.35 11.33
N LYS A 29 2.44 17.57 10.13
CA LYS A 29 2.88 18.89 9.68
C LYS A 29 1.65 19.80 9.57
N THR A 30 1.69 20.95 10.24
CA THR A 30 0.63 21.97 10.25
C THR A 30 0.93 23.13 9.30
N SER A 31 2.19 23.25 8.86
CA SER A 31 2.63 24.18 7.81
C SER A 31 2.83 23.42 6.50
N PHE A 32 2.27 23.95 5.41
CA PHE A 32 2.31 23.36 4.08
C PHE A 32 2.93 24.35 3.09
N GLY A 33 3.61 23.86 2.05
CA GLY A 33 4.10 24.67 0.94
C GLY A 33 5.61 24.61 0.69
N SER A 34 6.42 24.20 1.67
CA SER A 34 7.84 23.93 1.46
C SER A 34 8.02 22.53 0.84
N LEU A 35 8.02 22.47 -0.49
CA LEU A 35 8.33 21.26 -1.26
C LEU A 35 9.77 21.34 -1.77
N LYS A 36 10.59 20.36 -1.41
CA LYS A 36 11.96 20.27 -1.94
C LYS A 36 11.95 19.77 -3.37
N ASP A 37 13.01 20.06 -4.11
CA ASP A 37 13.15 19.59 -5.50
C ASP A 37 13.24 18.06 -5.62
N GLU A 38 13.78 17.39 -4.60
CA GLU A 38 13.83 15.92 -4.50
C GLU A 38 12.44 15.27 -4.32
N ASP A 39 11.48 15.99 -3.73
CA ASP A 39 10.12 15.50 -3.48
C ASP A 39 9.20 15.68 -4.71
N ARG A 40 9.70 16.25 -5.80
CA ARG A 40 8.93 16.47 -7.03
C ARG A 40 8.82 15.18 -7.83
N ILE A 41 7.59 14.71 -8.00
CA ILE A 41 7.30 13.57 -8.89
C ILE A 41 7.60 13.92 -10.36
N PHE A 42 7.34 15.17 -10.77
CA PHE A 42 7.56 15.64 -12.15
C PHE A 42 8.85 16.47 -12.25
N THR A 43 9.98 15.78 -12.39
CA THR A 43 11.32 16.40 -12.41
C THR A 43 11.65 17.13 -13.71
N ASN A 44 11.17 16.64 -14.87
CA ASN A 44 11.39 17.29 -16.18
C ASN A 44 10.21 18.16 -16.65
N LEU A 45 9.59 18.93 -15.74
CA LEU A 45 8.42 19.74 -16.07
C LEU A 45 8.71 20.83 -17.11
N TYR A 46 9.91 21.39 -17.10
CA TYR A 46 10.31 22.51 -17.97
C TYR A 46 11.03 22.07 -19.25
N GLY A 47 11.13 20.76 -19.53
CA GLY A 47 11.82 20.26 -20.72
C GLY A 47 13.32 20.55 -20.77
N ARG A 48 13.96 20.83 -19.63
CA ARG A 48 15.42 21.06 -19.55
C ARG A 48 16.23 19.80 -19.81
N HIS A 49 15.61 18.63 -19.64
CA HIS A 49 16.21 17.33 -19.92
C HIS A 49 15.51 16.67 -21.11
N ASP A 50 16.15 15.67 -21.70
CA ASP A 50 15.56 14.92 -22.82
C ASP A 50 14.24 14.26 -22.40
N TRP A 51 13.18 14.52 -23.15
CA TRP A 51 11.85 13.94 -22.96
C TRP A 51 11.74 12.53 -23.55
N ARG A 52 12.73 12.10 -24.33
CA ARG A 52 12.79 10.76 -24.91
C ARG A 52 13.09 9.69 -23.84
N LEU A 53 12.98 8.44 -24.27
CA LEU A 53 13.17 7.25 -23.42
C LEU A 53 14.50 7.26 -22.64
N LYS A 54 15.60 7.68 -23.27
CA LYS A 54 16.92 7.74 -22.60
C LYS A 54 16.92 8.72 -21.42
N GLY A 55 16.33 9.90 -21.61
CA GLY A 55 16.16 10.88 -20.54
C GLY A 55 15.22 10.38 -19.44
N ALA A 56 14.13 9.71 -19.79
CA ALA A 56 13.21 9.11 -18.83
C ALA A 56 13.88 8.04 -17.94
N LEU A 57 14.63 7.12 -18.55
CA LEU A 57 15.40 6.10 -17.82
C LEU A 57 16.39 6.72 -16.83
N SER A 58 17.06 7.82 -17.21
CA SER A 58 18.01 8.51 -16.31
C SER A 58 17.35 9.18 -15.10
N ARG A 59 16.05 9.50 -15.16
CA ARG A 59 15.29 10.09 -14.04
C ARG A 59 14.68 9.04 -13.12
N GLY A 60 14.82 7.75 -13.44
CA GLY A 60 14.17 6.66 -12.73
C GLY A 60 12.77 6.35 -13.23
N ASP A 61 12.30 6.99 -14.31
CA ASP A 61 11.09 6.54 -15.00
C ASP A 61 11.36 5.11 -15.53
N TRP A 62 10.36 4.22 -15.44
CA TRP A 62 10.47 2.78 -15.74
C TRP A 62 11.28 1.92 -14.75
N TYR A 63 11.69 2.47 -13.59
CA TYR A 63 12.35 1.68 -12.57
C TYR A 63 11.40 0.64 -11.94
N LYS A 64 11.82 -0.63 -11.93
CA LYS A 64 11.12 -1.77 -11.29
C LYS A 64 9.64 -1.94 -11.67
N THR A 65 9.23 -1.41 -12.82
CA THR A 65 7.84 -1.53 -13.31
C THR A 65 7.40 -2.98 -13.45
N LYS A 66 8.30 -3.88 -13.87
CA LYS A 66 8.05 -5.32 -13.94
C LYS A 66 7.69 -5.91 -12.57
N GLU A 67 8.42 -5.54 -11.52
CA GLU A 67 8.16 -6.02 -10.15
C GLU A 67 6.82 -5.50 -9.62
N ILE A 68 6.47 -4.24 -9.94
CA ILE A 68 5.18 -3.64 -9.57
C ILE A 68 4.03 -4.41 -10.21
N LEU A 69 4.15 -4.77 -11.49
CA LEU A 69 3.12 -5.55 -12.20
C LEU A 69 2.96 -6.95 -11.61
N LEU A 70 4.05 -7.60 -11.20
CA LEU A 70 4.02 -8.95 -10.63
C LEU A 70 3.34 -9.02 -9.26
N LYS A 71 3.30 -7.91 -8.50
CA LYS A 71 2.58 -7.85 -7.21
C LYS A 71 1.06 -7.92 -7.35
N GLY A 72 0.53 -7.75 -8.56
CA GLY A 72 -0.88 -7.87 -8.86
C GLY A 72 -1.71 -6.61 -8.58
N PRO A 73 -2.94 -6.55 -9.13
CA PRO A 73 -3.77 -5.35 -9.11
C PRO A 73 -4.24 -4.97 -7.70
N ASP A 74 -4.51 -5.94 -6.83
CA ASP A 74 -5.01 -5.68 -5.47
C ASP A 74 -3.97 -4.95 -4.60
N TRP A 75 -2.69 -5.33 -4.74
CA TRP A 75 -1.60 -4.66 -4.04
C TRP A 75 -1.46 -3.20 -4.50
N ILE A 76 -1.51 -2.95 -5.81
CA ILE A 76 -1.44 -1.60 -6.39
C ILE A 76 -2.63 -0.74 -5.92
N LEU A 77 -3.83 -1.31 -5.92
CA LEU A 77 -5.03 -0.63 -5.44
C LEU A 77 -4.93 -0.27 -3.94
N GLY A 78 -4.37 -1.17 -3.13
CA GLY A 78 -4.08 -0.92 -1.72
C GLY A 78 -3.14 0.26 -1.53
N GLU A 79 -2.02 0.28 -2.27
CA GLU A 79 -1.02 1.35 -2.17
C GLU A 79 -1.61 2.73 -2.54
N ILE A 80 -2.43 2.80 -3.60
CA ILE A 80 -3.08 4.06 -4.04
C ILE A 80 -4.13 4.53 -3.04
N LYS A 81 -4.82 3.60 -2.36
CA LYS A 81 -5.76 3.94 -1.29
C LYS A 81 -5.01 4.48 -0.06
N THR A 82 -3.93 3.83 0.33
CA THR A 82 -3.06 4.27 1.45
C THR A 82 -2.43 5.63 1.18
N SER A 83 -2.03 5.91 -0.06
CA SER A 83 -1.45 7.20 -0.44
C SER A 83 -2.46 8.36 -0.41
N GLY A 84 -3.75 8.09 -0.23
CA GLY A 84 -4.80 9.11 -0.16
C GLY A 84 -4.96 9.90 -1.47
N LEU A 85 -4.56 9.34 -2.61
CA LEU A 85 -4.53 10.07 -3.88
C LEU A 85 -5.95 10.41 -4.36
N ARG A 86 -6.21 11.71 -4.48
CA ARG A 86 -7.47 12.26 -5.01
C ARG A 86 -7.31 12.68 -6.47
N GLY A 87 -8.37 12.51 -7.26
CA GLY A 87 -8.41 12.85 -8.67
C GLY A 87 -8.00 14.30 -8.92
N ARG A 88 -7.08 14.50 -9.86
CA ARG A 88 -6.53 15.82 -10.21
C ARG A 88 -7.31 16.56 -11.30
N GLY A 89 -8.43 16.00 -11.77
CA GLY A 89 -9.33 16.59 -12.78
C GLY A 89 -10.45 17.49 -12.22
N GLY A 90 -10.26 18.10 -11.05
CA GLY A 90 -11.22 19.05 -10.44
C GLY A 90 -12.28 18.44 -9.52
N ALA A 91 -12.75 17.21 -9.76
CA ALA A 91 -13.78 16.57 -8.93
C ALA A 91 -13.28 16.00 -7.58
N GLY A 92 -11.96 15.85 -7.40
CA GLY A 92 -11.37 15.39 -6.14
C GLY A 92 -11.71 13.94 -5.71
N PHE A 93 -12.31 13.14 -6.60
CA PHE A 93 -12.73 11.77 -6.28
C PHE A 93 -11.54 10.86 -5.92
N PRO A 94 -11.62 10.00 -4.87
CA PRO A 94 -10.52 9.11 -4.48
C PRO A 94 -10.17 8.13 -5.61
N THR A 95 -8.92 8.21 -6.10
CA THR A 95 -8.48 7.48 -7.29
C THR A 95 -8.47 5.97 -7.07
N GLY A 96 -8.01 5.53 -5.89
CA GLY A 96 -7.98 4.11 -5.54
C GLY A 96 -9.37 3.48 -5.44
N LEU A 97 -10.39 4.25 -5.02
CA LEU A 97 -11.78 3.79 -5.03
C LEU A 97 -12.31 3.69 -6.46
N LYS A 98 -12.03 4.71 -7.30
CA LYS A 98 -12.45 4.73 -8.72
C LYS A 98 -11.96 3.49 -9.45
N TRP A 99 -10.70 3.13 -9.25
CA TRP A 99 -10.09 1.99 -9.94
C TRP A 99 -10.55 0.65 -9.37
N SER A 100 -10.92 0.59 -8.09
CA SER A 100 -11.46 -0.65 -7.51
C SER A 100 -12.80 -1.09 -8.08
N PHE A 101 -13.58 -0.18 -8.70
CA PHE A 101 -14.81 -0.56 -9.40
C PHE A 101 -14.58 -1.45 -10.63
N MET A 102 -13.35 -1.50 -11.15
CA MET A 102 -13.00 -2.34 -12.30
C MET A 102 -12.68 -3.77 -11.89
N ASN A 103 -12.34 -4.04 -10.64
CA ASN A 103 -12.07 -5.41 -10.15
C ASN A 103 -13.36 -6.12 -9.75
N LYS A 104 -14.39 -6.04 -10.60
CA LYS A 104 -15.62 -6.82 -10.39
C LYS A 104 -15.30 -8.29 -10.62
N PRO A 105 -15.65 -9.21 -9.70
CA PRO A 105 -15.74 -10.60 -10.08
C PRO A 105 -16.69 -10.69 -11.26
N SER A 106 -16.35 -11.48 -12.28
CA SER A 106 -17.30 -11.87 -13.31
C SER A 106 -18.40 -12.67 -12.60
N ASP A 107 -19.43 -11.99 -12.11
CA ASP A 107 -20.68 -12.62 -11.75
C ASP A 107 -21.12 -13.34 -13.03
N GLY A 108 -21.06 -14.67 -13.01
CA GLY A 108 -21.29 -15.58 -14.14
C GLY A 108 -22.71 -15.55 -14.69
N ARG A 109 -23.39 -14.41 -14.66
CA ARG A 109 -24.71 -14.15 -15.23
C ARG A 109 -24.60 -13.42 -16.57
N CYS A 110 -23.67 -13.82 -17.41
CA CYS A 110 -23.70 -13.58 -18.86
C CYS A 110 -23.15 -14.80 -19.62
N GLY A 111 -23.30 -16.02 -19.05
CA GLY A 111 -23.09 -17.27 -19.76
C GLY A 111 -24.44 -17.80 -20.25
N GLY A 112 -24.54 -18.09 -21.54
CA GLY A 112 -25.74 -18.42 -22.32
C GLY A 112 -26.86 -19.15 -21.57
N GLY A 113 -28.09 -18.72 -21.85
CA GLY A 113 -29.28 -19.49 -21.55
C GLY A 113 -29.10 -20.92 -22.04
N ARG A 114 -29.04 -21.87 -21.11
CA ARG A 114 -29.22 -23.29 -21.41
C ARG A 114 -30.69 -23.44 -21.80
N VAL A 115 -30.92 -23.47 -23.11
CA VAL A 115 -32.20 -23.78 -23.74
C VAL A 115 -32.73 -25.09 -23.15
N SER A 116 -34.00 -25.06 -22.78
CA SER A 116 -34.83 -26.17 -22.35
C SER A 116 -34.57 -27.44 -23.17
N GLY A 117 -33.95 -28.44 -22.53
CA GLY A 117 -34.01 -29.83 -22.98
C GLY A 117 -35.01 -30.55 -22.10
N GLY A 118 -36.17 -30.90 -22.67
CA GLY A 118 -37.16 -31.71 -21.98
C GLY A 118 -36.66 -33.12 -21.70
N GLU A 119 -37.01 -33.63 -20.52
CA GLU A 119 -37.45 -35.02 -20.33
C GLU A 119 -38.23 -35.02 -19.01
N ARG A 120 -39.55 -35.01 -19.10
CA ARG A 120 -40.41 -35.52 -18.04
C ARG A 120 -40.69 -36.99 -18.39
N ARG A 121 -40.04 -37.90 -17.68
CA ARG A 121 -40.49 -39.26 -17.44
C ARG A 121 -40.45 -39.50 -15.94
#